data_AF-A0A7X8YXK0-F1
#
_entry.id   AF-A0A7X8YXK0-F1
#
_cell.length_a   1.000
_cell.length_b   1.000
_cell.length_c   1.000
_cell.angle_alpha   90.00
_cell.angle_beta   90.00
_cell.angle_gamma   90.00
#
_symmetry.space_group_name_H-M   'P 1'
#
loop_
_entity.id
_entity.type
_entity.pdbx_description
1 polymer ?
#
loop_
_entity_poly.entity_id
_entity_poly.type
_entity_poly.pdbx_seq_one_letter_code
_entity_poly.pdbx_strand_id
1 'polypeptide(L)'
;MAAACIGLAGCGPSQDDLYGRLQAEDPAVRASAAVEAAEQDDKAAIALLVERLNDIDIEVRMMASVALEEITGLSTDYQAWDPPQKRQAVQQQWRQWLAQGAEGPLPPLEQPETQPAPTVGEPRQ
;
A
#
# COMPACT_ATOMS: atom_id res chain seq x y z
N MET A 1 -46.76 -9.85 18.09
CA MET A 1 -45.77 -10.76 17.47
C MET A 1 -44.51 -9.95 17.23
N ALA A 2 -43.45 -10.31 17.94
CA ALA A 2 -42.12 -9.73 17.80
C ALA A 2 -41.40 -10.37 16.60
N ALA A 3 -40.61 -9.55 15.90
CA ALA A 3 -39.45 -9.92 15.07
C ALA A 3 -38.68 -8.60 14.90
N ALA A 4 -37.61 -8.24 15.61
CA ALA A 4 -36.37 -8.91 16.03
C ALA A 4 -35.37 -9.17 14.89
N CYS A 5 -34.16 -8.61 15.09
CA CYS A 5 -32.85 -8.83 14.44
C CYS A 5 -32.59 -8.02 13.15
N ILE A 6 -31.89 -6.87 13.23
CA ILE A 6 -30.42 -6.68 13.33
C ILE A 6 -29.69 -7.15 12.06
N GLY A 7 -29.35 -6.18 11.20
CA GLY A 7 -28.37 -6.32 10.13
C GLY A 7 -27.29 -5.26 10.30
N LEU A 8 -26.09 -5.71 10.68
CA LEU A 8 -24.88 -4.93 10.86
C LEU A 8 -24.48 -4.26 9.53
N ALA A 9 -24.74 -2.96 9.38
CA ALA A 9 -24.03 -2.18 8.37
C ALA A 9 -22.63 -1.91 8.91
N GLY A 10 -21.66 -2.70 8.45
CA GLY A 10 -20.26 -2.56 8.82
C GLY A 10 -19.77 -1.15 8.55
N CYS A 11 -19.03 -0.58 9.50
CA CYS A 11 -18.19 0.59 9.28
C CYS A 11 -17.05 0.18 8.34
N GLY A 12 -17.33 0.10 7.04
CA GLY A 12 -16.30 0.23 6.01
C GLY A 12 -15.84 1.69 5.94
N PRO A 13 -14.61 1.96 5.49
CA PRO A 13 -14.21 3.34 5.18
C PRO A 13 -15.20 3.91 4.16
N SER A 14 -15.74 5.10 4.49
CA SER A 14 -16.58 5.89 3.60
C SER A 14 -15.89 6.00 2.23
N GLN A 15 -16.50 5.45 1.19
CA GLN A 15 -16.00 5.53 -0.19
C GLN A 15 -16.17 6.94 -0.78
N ASP A 16 -16.68 7.89 0.00
CA ASP A 16 -16.94 9.25 -0.44
C ASP A 16 -15.67 10.12 -0.44
N ASP A 17 -14.57 9.68 0.18
CA ASP A 17 -13.28 10.38 0.18
C ASP A 17 -12.16 9.58 -0.52
N LEU A 18 -11.06 10.29 -0.81
CA LEU A 18 -9.88 9.77 -1.51
C LEU A 18 -9.31 8.50 -0.83
N TYR A 19 -9.22 8.51 0.51
CA TYR A 19 -8.61 7.42 1.28
C TYR A 19 -9.49 6.18 1.31
N GLY A 20 -10.81 6.35 1.32
CA GLY A 20 -11.77 5.27 1.13
C GLY A 20 -11.66 4.66 -0.26
N ARG A 21 -11.59 5.50 -1.30
CA ARG A 21 -11.47 5.05 -2.70
C ARG A 21 -10.16 4.33 -2.99
N LEU A 22 -9.05 4.72 -2.37
CA LEU A 22 -7.78 3.96 -2.42
C LEU A 22 -7.92 2.53 -1.87
N GLN A 23 -8.96 2.26 -1.07
CA GLN A 23 -9.26 0.97 -0.46
C GLN A 23 -10.55 0.33 -1.01
N ALA A 24 -11.12 0.89 -2.08
CA ALA A 24 -12.34 0.39 -2.71
C ALA A 24 -12.19 -1.08 -3.16
N GLU A 25 -13.30 -1.81 -3.20
CA GLU A 25 -13.31 -3.17 -3.77
C GLU A 25 -13.00 -3.16 -5.27
N ASP A 26 -13.50 -2.16 -5.99
CA ASP A 26 -13.30 -2.00 -7.42
C ASP A 26 -11.86 -1.52 -7.73
N PRO A 27 -11.05 -2.30 -8.47
CA PRO A 27 -9.70 -1.88 -8.84
C PRO A 27 -9.66 -0.59 -9.68
N ALA A 28 -10.67 -0.31 -10.51
CA ALA A 28 -10.70 0.92 -11.29
C ALA A 28 -10.86 2.15 -10.38
N VAL A 29 -11.65 2.02 -9.31
CA VAL A 29 -11.79 3.08 -8.30
C VAL A 29 -10.47 3.28 -7.54
N ARG A 30 -9.78 2.21 -7.14
CA ARG A 30 -8.46 2.31 -6.49
C ARG A 30 -7.41 2.95 -7.39
N ALA A 31 -7.35 2.56 -8.66
CA ALA A 31 -6.41 3.11 -9.64
C ALA A 31 -6.68 4.60 -9.87
N SER A 32 -7.94 4.99 -10.07
CA SER A 32 -8.34 6.40 -10.19
C SER A 32 -8.00 7.21 -8.95
N ALA A 33 -8.17 6.64 -7.75
CA ALA A 33 -7.81 7.32 -6.51
C ALA A 33 -6.29 7.50 -6.36
N ALA A 34 -5.47 6.57 -6.88
CA ALA A 34 -4.02 6.75 -6.89
C ALA A 34 -3.58 7.90 -7.80
N VAL A 35 -4.19 8.02 -8.98
CA VAL A 35 -3.96 9.16 -9.89
C VAL A 35 -4.36 10.48 -9.22
N GLU A 36 -5.55 10.54 -8.62
CA GLU A 36 -6.04 11.73 -7.93
C GLU A 36 -5.13 12.15 -6.77
N ALA A 37 -4.58 11.20 -6.00
CA ALA A 37 -3.63 11.50 -4.94
C ALA A 37 -2.35 12.16 -5.47
N ALA A 38 -1.87 11.75 -6.64
CA ALA A 38 -0.70 12.33 -7.29
C ALA A 38 -1.00 13.75 -7.81
N GLU A 39 -2.13 13.94 -8.49
CA GLU A 39 -2.59 15.25 -8.99
C GLU A 39 -2.74 16.29 -7.86
N GLN A 40 -3.12 15.84 -6.66
CA GLN A 40 -3.28 16.68 -5.48
C GLN A 40 -1.99 16.90 -4.68
N ASP A 41 -0.86 16.27 -5.05
CA ASP A 41 0.35 16.17 -4.23
C ASP A 41 0.03 15.73 -2.77
N ASP A 42 -0.91 14.78 -2.61
CA ASP A 42 -1.39 14.39 -1.29
C ASP A 42 -0.40 13.46 -0.58
N LYS A 43 0.51 14.08 0.16
CA LYS A 43 1.51 13.37 0.98
C LYS A 43 0.90 12.48 2.06
N ALA A 44 -0.34 12.74 2.50
CA ALA A 44 -1.01 11.87 3.46
C ALA A 44 -1.45 10.53 2.82
N ALA A 45 -1.62 10.49 1.50
CA ALA A 45 -1.96 9.27 0.77
C ALA A 45 -0.78 8.29 0.60
N ILE A 46 0.47 8.73 0.80
CA ILE A 46 1.68 7.93 0.54
C ILE A 46 1.61 6.56 1.21
N ALA A 47 1.20 6.48 2.49
CA ALA A 47 1.10 5.21 3.20
C ALA A 47 0.15 4.22 2.52
N LEU A 48 -1.00 4.69 2.00
CA LEU A 48 -1.95 3.85 1.28
C LEU A 48 -1.44 3.47 -0.11
N LEU A 49 -0.76 4.39 -0.82
CA LEU A 49 -0.13 4.10 -2.11
C LEU A 49 0.96 3.03 -1.99
N VAL A 50 1.76 3.07 -0.92
CA VAL A 50 2.75 2.03 -0.60
C VAL A 50 2.08 0.66 -0.43
N GLU A 51 0.89 0.60 0.18
CA GLU A 51 0.12 -0.64 0.26
C GLU A 51 -0.37 -1.13 -1.11
N ARG A 52 -0.64 -0.21 -2.05
CA ARG A 52 -1.07 -0.54 -3.41
C ARG A 52 0.04 -1.05 -4.33
N LEU A 53 1.32 -0.92 -3.97
CA LEU A 53 2.42 -1.59 -4.68
C LEU A 53 2.32 -3.12 -4.70
N ASN A 54 1.55 -3.70 -3.77
CA ASN A 54 1.25 -5.14 -3.74
C ASN A 54 -0.22 -5.48 -4.06
N ASP A 55 -0.96 -4.56 -4.66
CA ASP A 55 -2.34 -4.81 -5.07
C ASP A 55 -2.44 -6.05 -5.99
N ILE A 56 -3.58 -6.75 -5.94
CA ILE A 56 -3.86 -7.90 -6.81
C ILE A 56 -3.93 -7.46 -8.28
N ASP A 57 -4.44 -6.25 -8.52
CA ASP A 57 -4.61 -5.70 -9.85
C ASP A 57 -3.34 -4.98 -10.33
N ILE A 58 -2.91 -5.26 -11.56
CA ILE A 58 -1.68 -4.70 -12.12
C ILE A 58 -1.79 -3.21 -12.43
N GLU A 59 -2.97 -2.72 -12.81
CA GLU A 59 -3.20 -1.32 -13.09
C GLU A 59 -3.09 -0.49 -11.81
N VAL A 60 -3.68 -1.00 -10.71
CA VAL A 60 -3.55 -0.37 -9.39
C VAL A 60 -2.08 -0.29 -8.95
N ARG A 61 -1.30 -1.37 -9.17
CA ARG A 61 0.14 -1.37 -8.88
C ARG A 61 0.92 -0.34 -9.70
N MET A 62 0.62 -0.22 -10.99
CA MET A 62 1.25 0.78 -11.86
C MET A 62 0.93 2.20 -11.37
N MET A 63 -0.35 2.51 -11.14
CA MET A 63 -0.77 3.86 -10.73
C MET A 63 -0.22 4.23 -9.35
N ALA A 64 -0.14 3.27 -8.42
CA ALA A 64 0.47 3.51 -7.12
C ALA A 64 1.96 3.86 -7.22
N SER A 65 2.71 3.16 -8.09
CA SER A 65 4.14 3.44 -8.30
C SER A 65 4.35 4.82 -8.93
N VAL A 66 3.55 5.18 -9.93
CA VAL A 66 3.63 6.50 -10.58
C VAL A 66 3.29 7.61 -9.57
N ALA A 67 2.21 7.44 -8.81
CA ALA A 67 1.80 8.42 -7.80
C ALA A 67 2.89 8.64 -6.73
N LEU A 68 3.54 7.57 -6.27
CA LEU A 68 4.67 7.69 -5.33
C LEU A 68 5.83 8.50 -5.91
N GLU A 69 6.18 8.26 -7.17
CA GLU A 69 7.25 9.01 -7.85
C GLU A 69 6.88 10.49 -8.01
N GLU A 70 5.64 10.80 -8.39
CA GLU A 70 5.18 12.19 -8.56
C GLU A 70 5.13 12.96 -7.24
N ILE A 71 4.60 12.35 -6.17
CA ILE A 71 4.45 13.01 -4.85
C ILE A 71 5.80 13.21 -4.16
N THR A 72 6.72 12.25 -4.31
CA THR A 72 7.98 12.25 -3.53
C THR A 72 9.19 12.70 -4.34
N GLY A 73 9.12 12.63 -5.66
CA GLY A 73 10.27 12.80 -6.56
C GLY A 73 11.26 11.63 -6.49
N LEU A 74 10.93 10.53 -5.82
CA LEU A 74 11.80 9.36 -5.65
C LEU A 74 11.35 8.25 -6.60
N SER A 75 12.27 7.79 -7.45
CA SER A 75 12.05 6.67 -8.36
C SER A 75 12.74 5.39 -7.87
N THR A 76 12.20 4.25 -8.32
CA THR A 76 12.77 2.91 -8.06
C THR A 76 12.88 2.13 -9.37
N ASP A 77 13.54 0.99 -9.37
CA ASP A 77 13.51 0.05 -10.50
C ASP A 77 12.26 -0.85 -10.51
N TYR A 78 11.21 -0.47 -9.78
CA TYR A 78 9.96 -1.20 -9.64
C TYR A 78 9.22 -1.31 -10.97
N GLN A 79 8.72 -2.50 -11.27
CA GLN A 79 7.77 -2.75 -12.36
C GLN A 79 6.53 -3.43 -11.77
N ALA A 80 5.35 -3.06 -12.24
CA ALA A 80 4.10 -3.63 -11.72
C ALA A 80 3.95 -5.14 -11.97
N TRP A 81 4.70 -5.73 -12.90
CA TRP A 81 4.76 -7.18 -13.13
C TRP A 81 5.96 -7.86 -12.47
N ASP A 82 6.72 -7.15 -11.63
CA ASP A 82 7.83 -7.75 -10.90
C ASP A 82 7.37 -8.96 -10.07
N PRO A 83 8.27 -9.95 -9.83
CA PRO A 83 7.99 -11.06 -8.94
C PRO A 83 7.46 -10.57 -7.58
N PRO A 84 6.51 -11.28 -6.95
CA PRO A 84 5.92 -10.86 -5.68
C PRO A 84 6.96 -10.50 -4.61
N GLN A 85 8.09 -11.21 -4.56
CA GLN A 85 9.18 -10.96 -3.62
C GLN A 85 9.83 -9.60 -3.82
N LYS A 86 10.06 -9.19 -5.08
CA LYS A 86 10.63 -7.87 -5.38
C LYS A 86 9.61 -6.76 -5.05
N ARG A 87 8.34 -6.94 -5.41
CA ARG A 87 7.28 -5.98 -5.04
C ARG A 87 7.13 -5.83 -3.53
N GLN A 88 7.27 -6.91 -2.77
CA GLN A 88 7.28 -6.88 -1.31
C GLN A 88 8.52 -6.16 -0.76
N ALA A 89 9.71 -6.41 -1.31
CA ALA A 89 10.93 -5.71 -0.91
C ALA A 89 10.83 -4.20 -1.15
N VAL A 90 10.33 -3.78 -2.32
CA VAL A 90 10.09 -2.36 -2.63
C VAL A 90 9.05 -1.76 -1.67
N GLN A 91 7.94 -2.46 -1.39
CA GLN A 91 6.98 -1.99 -0.40
C GLN A 91 7.61 -1.81 0.99
N GLN A 92 8.47 -2.74 1.43
CA GLN A 92 9.16 -2.62 2.72
C GLN A 92 10.15 -1.45 2.74
N GLN A 93 10.89 -1.24 1.66
CA GLN A 93 11.76 -0.09 1.47
C GLN A 93 11.01 1.23 1.69
N TRP A 94 9.83 1.37 1.08
CA TRP A 94 8.97 2.54 1.28
C TRP A 94 8.43 2.68 2.70
N ARG A 95 8.01 1.57 3.33
CA ARG A 95 7.56 1.58 4.74
C ARG A 95 8.67 2.01 5.69
N GLN A 96 9.90 1.58 5.44
CA GLN A 96 11.06 1.99 6.24
C GLN A 96 11.35 3.47 6.07
N TRP A 97 11.28 3.99 4.85
CA TRP A 97 11.44 5.41 4.58
C TRP A 97 10.37 6.25 5.32
N LEU A 98 9.11 5.81 5.30
CA LEU A 98 8.04 6.43 6.09
C LEU A 98 8.33 6.38 7.61
N ALA A 99 8.80 5.23 8.11
CA ALA A 99 9.17 5.07 9.52
C ALA A 99 10.37 5.95 9.94
N GLN A 100 11.23 6.32 9.00
CA GLN A 100 12.35 7.24 9.20
C GLN A 100 11.95 8.72 9.08
N GLY A 101 10.67 9.01 8.87
CA GLY A 101 10.15 10.39 8.80
C GLY A 101 9.94 10.92 7.38
N ALA A 102 10.03 10.06 6.35
CA ALA A 102 9.84 10.46 4.95
C ALA A 102 10.86 11.52 4.47
N GLU A 103 12.10 11.41 4.94
CA GLU A 103 13.19 12.34 4.61
C GLU A 103 14.34 11.63 3.91
N GLY A 104 14.95 12.31 2.94
CA GLY A 104 16.12 11.80 2.22
C GLY A 104 15.81 10.68 1.23
N PRO A 105 16.86 9.97 0.75
CA PRO A 105 16.70 8.91 -0.24
C PRO A 105 16.04 7.66 0.36
N LEU A 106 15.43 6.83 -0.48
CA LEU A 106 14.93 5.52 -0.07
C LEU A 106 16.08 4.65 0.50
N PRO A 107 15.83 3.87 1.56
CA PRO A 107 16.80 2.91 2.05
C PRO A 107 17.11 1.85 0.97
N PRO A 108 18.22 1.09 1.06
CA PRO A 108 18.49 0.02 0.11
C PRO A 108 17.38 -1.05 0.11
N LEU A 109 17.14 -1.69 -1.03
CA LEU A 109 16.22 -2.83 -1.10
C LEU A 109 16.74 -3.97 -0.22
N GLU A 110 15.92 -4.40 0.74
CA GLU A 110 16.21 -5.57 1.54
C GLU A 110 16.08 -6.83 0.69
N GLN A 111 17.15 -7.63 0.67
CA GLN A 111 17.11 -8.93 0.02
C GLN A 111 16.26 -9.88 0.87
N PRO A 112 15.45 -10.76 0.25
CA PRO A 112 14.58 -11.69 0.96
C PRO A 112 15.32 -12.65 1.91
N GLU A 113 16.66 -12.77 1.82
CA GLU A 113 17.47 -13.64 2.69
C GLU A 113 17.92 -12.99 4.01
N THR A 114 17.82 -11.66 4.15
CA THR A 114 18.35 -10.94 5.33
C THR A 114 17.38 -10.80 6.50
N GLN A 115 16.10 -11.17 6.35
CA GLN A 115 15.19 -11.23 7.49
C GLN A 115 15.38 -12.57 8.19
N PRO A 116 15.93 -12.62 9.41
CA PRO A 116 15.92 -13.86 10.18
C PRO A 116 14.46 -14.31 10.28
N ALA A 117 14.20 -15.58 9.94
CA ALA A 117 12.88 -16.17 10.13
C ALA A 117 12.38 -15.76 11.51
N PRO A 118 11.10 -15.35 11.67
CA PRO A 118 10.56 -15.10 13.00
C PRO A 118 10.87 -16.36 13.80
N THR A 119 11.67 -16.20 14.85
CA THR A 119 12.03 -17.30 15.74
C THR A 119 10.71 -17.87 16.21
N VAL A 120 10.30 -18.99 15.61
CA VAL A 120 9.19 -19.79 16.09
C VAL A 120 9.60 -20.08 17.51
N GLY A 121 8.94 -19.39 18.46
CA GLY A 121 9.24 -19.49 19.86
C GLY A 121 9.29 -20.97 20.20
N GLU A 122 10.42 -21.41 20.76
CA GLU A 122 10.61 -22.78 21.21
C GLU A 122 9.33 -23.27 21.91
N PRO A 123 8.82 -24.46 21.58
CA PRO A 123 7.75 -25.03 22.37
C PRO A 123 8.26 -25.14 23.80
N ARG A 124 7.68 -24.37 24.71
CA ARG A 124 7.93 -24.54 26.14
C ARG A 124 7.56 -25.98 26.48
N GLN A 125 8.56 -26.73 26.91
CA GLN A 125 8.49 -28.09 27.46
C GLN A 125 7.48 -28.16 28.61
#